data_AF-A0A453CJ29-F1
#
_entry.id   AF-A0A453CJ29-F1
#
_cell.length_a   1.000
_cell.length_b   1.000
_cell.length_c   1.000
_cell.angle_alpha   90.00
_cell.angle_beta   90.00
_cell.angle_gamma   90.00
#
_symmetry.space_group_name_H-M   'P 1'
#
loop_
_entity.id
_entity.type
_entity.pdbx_description
1 polymer ?
#
loop_
_entity_poly.entity_id
_entity_poly.type
_entity_poly.pdbx_seq_one_letter_code
_entity_poly.pdbx_strand_id
1 'polypeptide(L)'
;IESSAREFLGKDKSTTLAASVNFVDLAGSERASQALSAGARLKEGCHINRSLLTLGTVIRKLSKVRNGHIPYRDSKLTRILQPSLGGNARTAIICTMSPARSYMEQSRNTLLFASCAKEVVTNAQVNVVMSDKALVKHLQRELARLESELRCPATYSSLEALVKEKDNHIRKMEKEIKELKVQRDLAQSRLQDLLQVVGDNHVSKRPL
;
A
#
# COMPACT_ATOMS: atom_id res chain seq x y z
N ILE A 1 -1.12 24.24 -14.21
CA ILE A 1 -2.18 23.22 -14.38
C ILE A 1 -3.50 23.94 -14.54
N GLU A 2 -3.84 24.30 -15.76
CA GLU A 2 -5.19 24.78 -16.04
C GLU A 2 -6.09 23.56 -16.22
N SER A 3 -7.23 23.55 -15.56
CA SER A 3 -8.23 22.49 -15.73
C SER A 3 -9.12 22.89 -16.91
N SER A 4 -8.66 22.67 -18.13
CA SER A 4 -9.51 22.87 -19.30
C SER A 4 -10.46 21.69 -19.43
N ALA A 5 -11.76 21.93 -19.28
CA ALA A 5 -12.78 20.89 -19.48
C ALA A 5 -12.68 20.22 -20.86
N ARG A 6 -12.14 20.93 -21.87
CA ARG A 6 -12.00 20.44 -23.24
C ARG A 6 -10.95 19.33 -23.40
N GLU A 7 -9.95 19.23 -22.52
CA GLU A 7 -8.90 18.21 -22.63
C GLU A 7 -9.30 16.86 -22.00
N PHE A 8 -10.24 16.88 -21.03
CA PHE A 8 -10.64 15.69 -20.27
C PHE A 8 -12.04 15.15 -20.63
N LEU A 9 -12.82 15.91 -21.40
CA LEU A 9 -14.08 15.45 -21.99
C LEU A 9 -13.79 14.68 -23.29
N GLY A 10 -13.19 13.50 -23.16
CA GLY A 10 -13.24 12.49 -24.22
C GLY A 10 -14.70 12.16 -24.57
N LYS A 11 -14.94 11.63 -25.76
CA LYS A 11 -16.26 11.38 -26.41
C LYS A 11 -17.34 10.69 -25.56
N ASP A 12 -17.00 10.15 -24.38
CA ASP A 12 -17.93 9.62 -23.39
C ASP A 12 -18.26 10.67 -22.32
N LYS A 13 -19.54 11.08 -22.26
CA LYS A 13 -20.15 11.99 -21.26
C LYS A 13 -20.16 11.45 -19.81
N SER A 14 -19.18 10.63 -19.46
CA SER A 14 -19.15 9.74 -18.31
C SER A 14 -18.31 10.30 -17.16
N THR A 15 -17.47 11.31 -17.43
CA THR A 15 -16.53 11.91 -16.48
C THR A 15 -16.82 13.38 -16.23
N THR A 16 -16.73 13.78 -14.96
CA THR A 16 -16.91 15.15 -14.47
C THR A 16 -15.64 15.61 -13.76
N LEU A 17 -15.31 16.89 -13.86
CA LEU A 17 -14.21 17.48 -13.10
C LEU A 17 -14.70 17.89 -11.70
N ALA A 18 -13.93 17.55 -10.67
CA ALA A 18 -14.21 17.94 -9.29
C ALA A 18 -13.09 18.80 -8.71
N ALA A 19 -13.46 19.82 -7.95
CA ALA A 19 -12.51 20.66 -7.23
C ALA A 19 -13.03 20.93 -5.81
N SER A 20 -12.11 21.03 -4.87
CA SER A 20 -12.39 21.43 -3.49
C SER A 20 -11.54 22.64 -3.16
N VAL A 21 -12.17 23.65 -2.55
CA VAL A 21 -11.49 24.84 -2.03
C VAL A 21 -11.69 24.84 -0.52
N ASN A 22 -10.60 24.95 0.23
CA ASN A 22 -10.60 24.88 1.68
C ASN A 22 -10.03 26.19 2.25
N PHE A 23 -10.83 26.88 3.06
CA PHE A 23 -10.40 28.02 3.85
C PHE A 23 -10.25 27.58 5.30
N VAL A 24 -9.07 27.82 5.88
CA VAL A 24 -8.71 27.31 7.20
C VAL A 24 -8.21 28.47 8.04
N ASP A 25 -8.96 28.81 9.08
CA ASP A 25 -8.50 29.73 10.12
C ASP A 25 -7.92 28.91 11.27
N LEU A 26 -6.67 29.20 11.62
CA LEU A 26 -5.94 28.46 12.63
C LEU A 26 -5.99 29.22 13.96
N ALA A 27 -6.00 28.46 15.05
CA ALA A 27 -5.84 29.05 16.37
C ALA A 27 -4.49 29.75 16.51
N GLY A 28 -4.38 30.61 17.54
CA GLY A 28 -3.15 31.33 17.85
C GLY A 28 -1.95 30.41 18.06
N SER A 29 -0.81 30.78 17.47
CA SER A 29 0.45 30.02 17.56
C SER A 29 1.31 30.37 18.78
N GLU A 30 0.82 31.26 19.65
CA GLU A 30 1.48 31.65 20.89
C GLU A 30 1.56 30.50 21.90
N ARG A 31 2.57 30.56 22.77
CA ARG A 31 2.76 29.51 23.77
C ARG A 31 1.69 29.63 24.85
N ALA A 32 1.22 28.48 25.34
CA ALA A 32 0.27 28.42 26.47
C ALA A 32 0.77 29.19 27.71
N SER A 33 2.08 29.26 27.95
CA SER A 33 2.68 30.02 29.06
C SER A 33 2.54 31.55 28.92
N GLN A 34 2.27 32.05 27.71
CA GLN A 34 2.06 33.47 27.42
C GLN A 34 0.57 33.83 27.47
N ALA A 35 -0.31 32.83 27.31
CA ALA A 35 -1.71 32.99 27.65
C ALA A 35 -1.82 32.98 29.18
N LEU A 36 -2.25 34.09 29.80
CA LEU A 36 -2.50 34.21 31.25
C LEU A 36 -3.73 33.40 31.68
N SER A 37 -3.81 32.14 31.27
CA SER A 37 -4.97 31.28 31.36
C SER A 37 -4.73 30.18 32.40
N ALA A 38 -5.62 30.07 33.39
CA ALA A 38 -5.59 29.03 34.41
C ALA A 38 -6.73 28.01 34.25
N GLY A 39 -6.61 26.85 34.90
CA GLY A 39 -7.68 25.85 34.99
C GLY A 39 -8.06 25.21 33.65
N ALA A 40 -9.36 25.15 33.33
CA ALA A 40 -9.89 24.54 32.11
C ALA A 40 -9.31 25.19 30.82
N ARG A 41 -9.05 26.49 30.86
CA ARG A 41 -8.50 27.27 29.73
C ARG A 41 -7.04 26.89 29.43
N LEU A 42 -6.28 26.45 30.44
CA LEU A 42 -4.94 25.90 30.24
C LEU A 42 -4.97 24.52 29.58
N LYS A 43 -5.92 23.65 29.98
CA LYS A 43 -6.12 22.34 29.35
C LYS A 43 -6.54 22.47 27.88
N GLU A 44 -7.44 23.40 27.59
CA GLU A 44 -7.84 23.76 26.22
C GLU A 44 -6.65 24.27 25.41
N GLY A 45 -5.89 25.22 25.96
CA GLY A 45 -4.67 25.75 25.34
C GLY A 45 -3.62 24.67 25.03
N CYS A 46 -3.53 23.63 25.86
CA CYS A 46 -2.65 22.48 25.61
C CYS A 46 -3.10 21.67 24.37
N HIS A 47 -4.40 21.41 24.22
CA HIS A 47 -4.94 20.70 23.06
C HIS A 47 -4.85 21.53 21.76
N ILE A 48 -5.09 22.84 21.83
CA ILE A 48 -4.90 23.78 20.72
C ILE A 48 -3.45 23.72 20.23
N ASN A 49 -2.51 23.91 21.16
CA ASN A 49 -1.08 23.90 20.86
C ASN A 49 -0.58 22.55 20.33
N ARG A 50 -1.17 21.43 20.76
CA ARG A 50 -0.82 20.11 20.22
C ARG A 50 -1.07 20.04 18.72
N SER A 51 -2.21 20.51 18.22
CA SER A 51 -2.51 20.46 16.79
C SER A 51 -1.58 21.34 15.94
N LEU A 52 -1.26 22.54 16.42
CA LEU A 52 -0.34 23.46 15.75
C LEU A 52 1.12 22.99 15.82
N LEU A 53 1.53 22.36 16.93
CA LEU A 53 2.84 21.72 17.06
C LEU A 53 3.00 20.57 16.06
N THR A 54 1.98 19.72 15.94
CA THR A 54 1.97 18.65 14.93
C THR A 54 2.04 19.23 13.52
N LEU A 55 1.28 20.30 13.22
CA LEU A 55 1.34 21.00 11.94
C LEU A 55 2.76 21.51 11.63
N GLY A 56 3.40 22.18 12.59
CA GLY A 56 4.79 22.65 12.44
C GLY A 56 5.79 21.50 12.25
N THR A 57 5.55 20.35 12.86
CA THR A 57 6.37 19.14 12.69
C THR A 57 6.20 18.54 11.29
N VAL A 58 4.96 18.45 10.80
CA VAL A 58 4.64 17.97 9.45
C VAL A 58 5.30 18.86 8.39
N ILE A 59 5.11 20.18 8.48
CA ILE A 59 5.72 21.16 7.56
C ILE A 59 7.23 21.01 7.51
N ARG A 60 7.90 20.95 8.67
CA ARG A 60 9.36 20.85 8.75
C ARG A 60 9.92 19.53 8.21
N LYS A 61 9.16 18.44 8.31
CA LYS A 61 9.56 17.17 7.72
C LYS A 61 9.42 17.21 6.19
N LEU A 62 8.31 17.74 5.70
CA LEU A 62 8.06 17.91 4.27
C LEU A 62 9.06 18.86 3.60
N SER A 63 9.45 19.93 4.29
CA SER A 63 10.38 20.95 3.78
C SER A 63 11.80 20.44 3.52
N LYS A 64 12.16 19.26 4.04
CA LYS A 64 13.53 18.73 3.99
C LYS A 64 13.74 17.61 2.97
N VAL A 65 12.76 17.35 2.09
CA VAL A 65 12.78 16.28 1.05
C VAL A 65 13.41 14.99 1.59
N ARG A 66 12.99 14.57 2.79
CA ARG A 66 13.48 13.35 3.42
C ARG A 66 12.42 12.27 3.28
N ASN A 67 12.80 11.15 2.65
CA ASN A 67 11.99 9.95 2.62
C ASN A 67 11.80 9.45 4.05
N GLY A 68 10.55 9.46 4.53
CA GLY A 68 10.23 9.03 5.89
C GLY A 68 8.78 9.29 6.25
N HIS A 69 8.35 8.70 7.37
CA HIS A 69 6.98 8.85 7.85
C HIS A 69 6.67 10.32 8.24
N ILE A 70 5.66 10.88 7.57
CA ILE A 70 5.05 12.17 7.91
C ILE A 70 3.89 11.93 8.89
N PRO A 71 3.93 12.51 10.11
CA PRO A 71 2.98 12.20 11.18
C PRO A 71 1.64 12.94 11.01
N TYR A 72 0.97 12.80 9.87
CA TYR A 72 -0.35 13.43 9.66
C TYR A 72 -1.36 12.97 10.70
N ARG A 73 -1.23 11.73 11.21
CA ARG A 73 -2.19 11.10 12.13
C ARG A 73 -2.14 11.61 13.56
N ASP A 74 -1.08 12.31 13.96
CA ASP A 74 -0.85 12.73 15.34
C ASP A 74 -1.81 13.85 15.80
N SER A 75 -2.47 14.52 14.85
CA SER A 75 -3.55 15.47 15.12
C SER A 75 -4.69 15.36 14.09
N LYS A 76 -5.93 15.66 14.50
CA LYS A 76 -7.08 15.71 13.58
C LYS A 76 -6.88 16.77 12.49
N LEU A 77 -6.32 17.93 12.85
CA LEU A 77 -6.01 19.02 11.92
C LEU A 77 -5.12 18.55 10.77
N THR A 78 -3.99 17.93 11.07
CA THR A 78 -3.05 17.45 10.04
C THR A 78 -3.59 16.27 9.23
N ARG A 79 -4.54 15.49 9.76
CA ARG A 79 -5.25 14.46 8.96
C ARG A 79 -6.16 15.10 7.92
N ILE A 80 -6.91 16.12 8.33
CA ILE A 80 -7.83 16.84 7.44
C ILE A 80 -7.03 17.59 6.37
N LEU A 81 -5.92 18.24 6.75
CA LEU A 81 -5.08 19.03 5.85
C LEU A 81 -4.06 18.22 5.05
N GLN A 82 -4.06 16.90 5.17
CA GLN A 82 -3.10 16.04 4.46
C GLN A 82 -3.08 16.29 2.93
N PRO A 83 -4.22 16.49 2.23
CA PRO A 83 -4.20 16.84 0.81
C PRO A 83 -3.50 18.18 0.53
N SER A 84 -3.66 19.16 1.43
CA SER A 84 -3.05 20.50 1.33
C SER A 84 -1.56 20.52 1.66
N LEU A 85 -1.08 19.57 2.45
CA LEU A 85 0.30 19.52 2.93
C LEU A 85 1.06 18.44 2.18
N GLY A 86 1.62 18.78 1.02
CA GLY A 86 2.39 17.83 0.20
C GLY A 86 1.56 16.81 -0.59
N GLY A 87 0.22 16.94 -0.59
CA GLY A 87 -0.70 16.11 -1.36
C GLY A 87 -1.17 16.76 -2.66
N ASN A 88 -2.33 16.31 -3.13
CA ASN A 88 -3.00 16.85 -4.32
C ASN A 88 -3.84 18.09 -3.96
N ALA A 89 -3.17 19.23 -3.85
CA ALA A 89 -3.81 20.52 -3.67
C ALA A 89 -2.87 21.65 -4.10
N ARG A 90 -3.45 22.79 -4.42
CA ARG A 90 -2.71 24.06 -4.43
C ARG A 90 -2.89 24.72 -3.07
N THR A 91 -1.79 25.02 -2.42
CA THR A 91 -1.80 25.49 -1.05
C THR A 91 -1.10 26.84 -0.96
N ALA A 92 -1.80 27.82 -0.41
CA ALA A 92 -1.24 29.09 0.02
C ALA A 92 -1.37 29.19 1.54
N ILE A 93 -0.35 29.71 2.20
CA ILE A 93 -0.35 29.92 3.65
C ILE A 93 -0.11 31.41 3.89
N ILE A 94 -1.04 32.04 4.59
CA ILE A 94 -0.95 33.44 4.98
C ILE A 94 -0.45 33.49 6.43
N CYS A 95 0.70 34.12 6.62
CA CYS A 95 1.30 34.28 7.94
C CYS A 95 1.01 35.69 8.46
N THR A 96 0.16 35.79 9.49
CA THR A 96 -0.20 37.06 10.13
C THR A 96 0.75 37.35 11.29
N MET A 97 1.27 38.58 11.38
CA MET A 97 2.26 38.98 12.38
C MET A 97 1.98 40.39 12.88
N SER A 98 2.35 40.65 14.13
CA SER A 98 2.30 41.99 14.72
C SER A 98 3.65 42.70 14.55
N PRO A 99 3.67 44.00 14.19
CA PRO A 99 4.90 44.79 14.13
C PRO A 99 5.37 45.26 15.51
N ALA A 100 4.58 45.09 16.57
CA ALA A 100 4.92 45.60 17.89
C ALA A 100 6.08 44.82 18.52
N ARG A 101 6.99 45.54 19.19
CA ARG A 101 8.21 44.98 19.81
C ARG A 101 7.91 43.88 20.83
N SER A 102 6.78 43.96 21.52
CA SER A 102 6.31 42.94 22.47
C SER A 102 6.05 41.57 21.83
N TYR A 103 5.82 41.52 20.51
CA TYR A 103 5.53 40.29 19.75
C TYR A 103 6.70 39.83 18.87
N MET A 104 7.89 40.41 19.02
CA MET A 104 9.05 40.13 18.17
C MET A 104 9.41 38.63 18.14
N GLU A 105 9.34 37.93 19.29
CA GLU A 105 9.65 36.50 19.37
C GLU A 105 8.64 35.65 18.59
N GLN A 106 7.35 35.97 18.71
CA GLN A 106 6.26 35.27 18.01
C GLN A 106 6.35 35.51 16.51
N SER A 107 6.53 36.76 16.08
CA SER A 107 6.74 37.11 14.67
C SER A 107 7.94 36.37 14.08
N ARG A 108 9.05 36.27 14.82
CA ARG A 108 10.22 35.47 14.41
C ARG A 108 9.87 33.99 14.24
N ASN A 109 9.12 33.40 15.17
CA ASN A 109 8.70 31.99 15.08
C ASN A 109 7.77 31.76 13.87
N THR A 110 6.85 32.69 13.60
CA THR A 110 5.97 32.66 12.42
C THR A 110 6.79 32.72 11.12
N LEU A 111 7.81 33.59 11.03
CA LEU A 111 8.70 33.64 9.86
C LEU A 111 9.49 32.35 9.66
N LEU A 112 9.99 31.72 10.73
CA LEU A 112 10.70 30.44 10.63
C LEU A 112 9.77 29.32 10.14
N PHE A 113 8.51 29.33 10.58
CA PHE A 113 7.50 28.42 10.07
C PHE A 113 7.25 28.68 8.58
N ALA A 114 7.04 29.94 8.18
CA ALA A 114 6.82 30.34 6.78
C ALA A 114 7.98 29.90 5.88
N SER A 115 9.21 30.07 6.33
CA SER A 115 10.41 29.64 5.60
C SER A 115 10.43 28.13 5.37
N CYS A 116 10.01 27.32 6.34
CA CYS A 116 9.88 25.87 6.12
C CYS A 116 8.71 25.56 5.18
N ALA A 117 7.57 26.22 5.39
CA ALA A 117 6.34 25.98 4.64
C ALA A 117 6.50 26.27 3.15
N LYS A 118 7.27 27.30 2.80
CA LYS A 118 7.60 27.65 1.41
C LYS A 118 8.27 26.51 0.64
N GLU A 119 9.08 25.70 1.30
CA GLU A 119 9.82 24.59 0.68
C GLU A 119 8.97 23.31 0.55
N VAL A 120 7.74 23.30 1.04
CA VAL A 120 6.84 22.15 0.92
C VAL A 120 6.30 22.06 -0.50
N VAL A 121 6.72 21.02 -1.23
CA VAL A 121 6.25 20.73 -2.59
C VAL A 121 4.91 19.99 -2.53
N THR A 122 3.92 20.48 -3.27
CA THR A 122 2.62 19.81 -3.47
C THR A 122 2.57 19.15 -4.86
N ASN A 123 1.74 18.12 -5.01
CA ASN A 123 1.53 17.41 -6.28
C ASN A 123 0.08 17.59 -6.75
N ALA A 124 -0.28 18.84 -7.05
CA ALA A 124 -1.62 19.17 -7.55
C ALA A 124 -1.87 18.49 -8.91
N GLN A 125 -3.04 17.87 -9.05
CA GLN A 125 -3.51 17.18 -10.25
C GLN A 125 -4.99 17.47 -10.46
N VAL A 126 -5.46 17.36 -11.70
CA VAL A 126 -6.88 17.55 -12.03
C VAL A 126 -7.67 16.37 -11.52
N ASN A 127 -8.69 16.60 -10.68
CA ASN A 127 -9.54 15.51 -10.22
C ASN A 127 -10.62 15.21 -11.27
N VAL A 128 -10.51 14.06 -11.91
CA VAL A 128 -11.51 13.51 -12.82
C VAL A 128 -12.28 12.45 -12.07
N VAL A 129 -13.59 12.62 -11.96
CA VAL A 129 -14.48 11.71 -11.25
C VAL A 129 -15.46 11.12 -12.25
N MET A 130 -15.67 9.81 -12.20
CA MET A 130 -16.74 9.19 -12.99
C MET A 130 -18.09 9.63 -12.41
N SER A 131 -19.04 9.99 -13.27
CA SER A 131 -20.40 10.27 -12.82
C SER A 131 -20.98 9.03 -12.11
N ASP A 132 -21.78 9.23 -11.06
CA ASP A 132 -22.36 8.12 -10.28
C ASP A 132 -23.11 7.14 -11.18
N LYS A 133 -23.86 7.65 -12.17
CA LYS A 133 -24.55 6.82 -13.17
C LYS A 133 -23.59 5.95 -13.99
N ALA A 134 -22.45 6.50 -14.39
CA ALA A 134 -21.44 5.76 -15.12
C ALA A 134 -20.71 4.75 -14.23
N LEU A 135 -20.41 5.13 -12.98
CA LEU A 135 -19.81 4.25 -12.00
C LEU A 135 -20.72 3.06 -11.71
N VAL A 136 -22.02 3.29 -11.44
CA VAL A 136 -23.01 2.23 -11.24
C VAL A 136 -23.09 1.32 -12.47
N LYS A 137 -23.16 1.89 -13.68
CA LYS A 137 -23.18 1.09 -14.92
C LYS A 137 -21.88 0.30 -15.13
N HIS A 138 -20.74 0.82 -14.69
CA HIS A 138 -19.46 0.11 -14.74
C HIS A 138 -19.42 -1.03 -13.73
N LEU A 139 -19.82 -0.78 -12.48
CA LEU A 139 -19.89 -1.79 -11.43
C LEU A 139 -20.90 -2.90 -11.77
N GLN A 140 -22.06 -2.56 -12.33
CA GLN A 140 -23.03 -3.55 -12.81
C GLN A 140 -22.47 -4.44 -13.92
N ARG A 141 -21.65 -3.89 -14.83
CA ARG A 141 -20.97 -4.68 -15.86
C ARG A 141 -19.91 -5.60 -15.28
N GLU A 142 -19.11 -5.12 -14.33
CA GLU A 142 -18.12 -5.97 -13.65
C GLU A 142 -18.78 -7.07 -12.83
N LEU A 143 -19.88 -6.78 -12.13
CA LEU A 143 -20.67 -7.80 -11.44
C LEU A 143 -21.20 -8.87 -12.41
N ALA A 144 -21.80 -8.46 -13.53
CA ALA A 144 -22.29 -9.41 -14.53
C ALA A 144 -21.16 -10.27 -15.13
N ARG A 145 -19.98 -9.67 -15.37
CA ARG A 145 -18.80 -10.39 -15.87
C ARG A 145 -18.32 -11.44 -14.86
N LEU A 146 -18.13 -11.04 -13.60
CA LEU A 146 -17.67 -11.93 -12.53
C LEU A 146 -18.69 -13.04 -12.25
N GLU A 147 -19.99 -12.71 -12.23
CA GLU A 147 -21.04 -13.71 -12.10
C GLU A 147 -21.06 -14.70 -13.27
N SER A 148 -20.83 -14.23 -14.50
CA SER A 148 -20.74 -15.12 -15.68
C SER A 148 -19.51 -16.03 -15.61
N GLU A 149 -18.38 -15.51 -15.14
CA GLU A 149 -17.14 -16.28 -14.97
C GLU A 149 -17.32 -17.38 -13.93
N LEU A 150 -18.00 -17.09 -12.81
CA LEU A 150 -18.35 -18.08 -11.79
C LEU A 150 -19.42 -19.07 -12.27
N ARG A 151 -20.34 -18.65 -13.15
CA ARG A 151 -21.44 -19.47 -13.65
C ARG A 151 -21.07 -20.31 -14.87
N CYS A 152 -19.88 -20.14 -15.45
CA CYS A 152 -19.38 -21.00 -16.51
C CYS A 152 -18.68 -22.24 -15.93
N PRO A 153 -19.35 -23.40 -15.81
CA PRO A 153 -18.73 -24.66 -15.37
C PRO A 153 -17.76 -25.24 -16.40
N ALA A 154 -17.57 -24.62 -17.58
CA ALA A 154 -16.67 -25.11 -18.62
C ALA A 154 -15.22 -25.28 -18.12
N THR A 155 -14.75 -24.37 -17.26
CA THR A 155 -13.42 -24.48 -16.63
C THR A 155 -13.39 -25.60 -15.60
N TYR A 156 -14.45 -25.77 -14.80
CA TYR A 156 -14.54 -26.85 -13.80
C TYR A 156 -14.65 -28.23 -14.45
N SER A 157 -15.48 -28.38 -15.49
CA SER A 157 -15.64 -29.63 -16.22
C SER A 157 -14.36 -30.05 -16.96
N SER A 158 -13.65 -29.09 -17.57
CA SER A 158 -12.36 -29.37 -18.21
C SER A 158 -11.26 -29.70 -17.19
N LEU A 159 -11.29 -29.06 -16.01
CA LEU A 159 -10.33 -29.33 -14.94
C LEU A 159 -10.59 -30.67 -14.28
N GLU A 160 -11.85 -31.04 -14.04
CA GLU A 160 -12.26 -32.35 -13.52
C GLU A 160 -11.85 -33.48 -14.46
N ALA A 161 -12.05 -33.31 -15.78
CA ALA A 161 -11.60 -34.28 -16.77
C ALA A 161 -10.07 -34.47 -16.74
N LEU A 162 -9.32 -33.36 -16.67
CA LEU A 162 -7.86 -33.39 -16.61
C LEU A 162 -7.33 -34.02 -15.31
N VAL A 163 -7.96 -33.71 -14.16
CA VAL A 163 -7.61 -34.32 -12.87
C VAL A 163 -7.83 -35.83 -12.92
N LYS A 164 -8.96 -36.28 -13.48
CA LYS A 164 -9.28 -37.72 -13.61
C LYS A 164 -8.29 -38.45 -14.53
N GLU A 165 -7.83 -37.80 -15.59
CA GLU A 165 -6.80 -38.34 -16.49
C GLU A 165 -5.45 -38.47 -15.79
N LYS A 166 -5.03 -37.44 -15.05
CA LYS A 166 -3.78 -37.45 -14.28
C LYS A 166 -3.78 -38.51 -13.19
N ASP A 167 -4.90 -38.69 -12.47
CA ASP A 167 -5.05 -39.76 -11.47
C ASP A 167 -4.92 -41.16 -12.08
N ASN A 168 -5.48 -41.36 -13.28
CA ASN A 168 -5.33 -42.63 -14.00
C ASN A 168 -3.87 -42.87 -14.42
N HIS A 169 -3.15 -41.81 -14.82
CA HIS A 169 -1.75 -41.90 -15.17
C HIS A 169 -0.88 -42.23 -13.95
N ILE A 170 -1.15 -41.59 -12.81
CA ILE A 170 -0.47 -41.88 -11.53
C ILE A 170 -0.65 -43.36 -11.17
N ARG A 171 -1.89 -43.88 -11.20
CA ARG A 171 -2.16 -45.30 -10.93
C ARG A 171 -1.39 -46.25 -11.85
N LYS A 172 -1.25 -45.90 -13.13
CA LYS A 172 -0.49 -46.70 -14.10
C LYS A 172 1.00 -46.70 -13.78
N MET A 173 1.56 -45.51 -13.51
CA MET A 173 2.97 -45.38 -13.12
C MET A 173 3.29 -46.09 -11.81
N GLU A 174 2.40 -46.03 -10.81
CA GLU A 174 2.57 -46.75 -9.54
C GLU A 174 2.64 -48.27 -9.73
N LYS A 175 1.82 -48.81 -10.62
CA LYS A 175 1.86 -50.24 -10.97
C LYS A 175 3.18 -50.61 -11.63
N GLU A 176 3.64 -49.81 -12.58
CA GLU A 176 4.90 -50.03 -13.30
C GLU A 176 6.13 -49.91 -12.37
N ILE A 177 6.15 -48.92 -11.47
CA ILE A 177 7.17 -48.79 -10.42
C ILE A 177 7.19 -50.03 -9.51
N LYS A 178 6.02 -50.57 -9.16
CA LYS A 178 5.93 -51.78 -8.33
C LYS A 178 6.52 -53.00 -9.05
N GLU A 179 6.21 -53.17 -10.33
CA GLU A 179 6.74 -54.26 -11.15
C GLU A 179 8.27 -54.14 -11.31
N LEU A 180 8.78 -52.94 -11.62
CA LEU A 180 10.22 -52.68 -11.74
C LEU A 180 10.97 -52.91 -10.42
N LYS A 181 10.36 -52.55 -9.27
CA LYS A 181 10.94 -52.84 -7.95
C LYS A 181 11.10 -54.34 -7.71
N VAL A 182 10.08 -55.15 -8.04
CA VAL A 182 10.16 -56.61 -7.91
C VAL A 182 11.26 -57.18 -8.81
N GLN A 183 11.37 -56.70 -10.06
CA GLN A 183 12.43 -57.14 -10.98
C GLN A 183 13.83 -56.78 -10.46
N ARG A 184 14.00 -55.56 -9.93
CA ARG A 184 15.26 -55.13 -9.31
C ARG A 184 15.62 -56.03 -8.13
N ASP A 185 14.68 -56.27 -7.22
CA ASP A 185 14.93 -57.05 -6.00
C ASP A 185 15.30 -58.50 -6.35
N LEU A 186 14.63 -59.07 -7.36
CA LEU A 186 14.97 -60.40 -7.89
C LEU A 186 16.38 -60.42 -8.54
N ALA A 187 16.71 -59.41 -9.33
CA ALA A 187 18.03 -59.31 -9.97
C ALA A 187 19.15 -59.12 -8.92
N GLN A 188 18.89 -58.34 -7.87
CA GLN A 188 19.82 -58.15 -6.75
C GLN A 188 20.03 -59.45 -5.96
N SER A 189 18.97 -60.22 -5.68
CA SER A 189 19.09 -61.53 -5.03
C SER A 189 19.95 -62.48 -5.86
N ARG A 190 19.70 -62.58 -7.19
CA ARG A 190 20.50 -63.43 -8.08
C ARG A 190 21.98 -63.03 -8.11
N LEU A 191 22.27 -61.74 -8.09
CA LEU A 191 23.65 -61.25 -8.04
C LEU A 191 24.32 -61.58 -6.70
N GLN A 192 23.58 -61.48 -5.59
CA GLN A 192 24.07 -61.84 -4.27
C GLN A 192 24.37 -63.34 -4.14
N ASP A 193 23.50 -64.20 -4.69
CA ASP A 193 23.71 -65.65 -4.73
C ASP A 193 24.97 -66.01 -5.55
N LEU A 194 25.14 -65.37 -6.72
CA LEU A 194 26.34 -65.53 -7.56
C LEU A 194 27.62 -65.08 -6.84
N LEU A 195 27.57 -63.98 -6.10
CA LEU A 195 28.70 -63.48 -5.31
C LEU A 195 29.06 -64.43 -4.16
N GLN A 196 28.09 -65.09 -3.52
CA GLN A 196 28.36 -66.13 -2.52
C GLN A 196 29.06 -67.35 -3.14
N VAL A 197 28.61 -67.82 -4.31
CA VAL A 197 29.22 -68.96 -5.01
C VAL A 197 30.65 -68.65 -5.51
N VAL A 198 30.93 -67.41 -5.89
CA VAL A 198 32.29 -66.96 -6.27
C VAL A 198 33.18 -66.75 -5.03
N GLY A 199 32.61 -66.29 -3.91
CA GLY A 199 33.30 -66.15 -2.62
C GLY A 199 33.77 -67.48 -2.03
N ASP A 200 32.95 -68.53 -2.12
CA ASP A 200 33.31 -69.86 -1.62
C ASP A 200 34.39 -70.54 -2.48
N ASN A 201 34.45 -70.23 -3.78
CA ASN A 201 35.49 -70.76 -4.68
C ASN A 201 36.90 -70.18 -4.42
N HIS A 202 37.02 -69.06 -3.70
CA HIS A 202 38.32 -68.46 -3.35
C HIS A 202 38.92 -69.01 -2.05
N VAL A 203 38.15 -69.72 -1.22
CA VAL A 203 38.67 -70.33 0.02
C VAL A 203 39.33 -71.70 -0.22
N SER A 204 38.98 -72.40 -1.32
CA SER A 204 39.55 -73.74 -1.62
C SER A 204 40.84 -73.77 -2.45
N LYS A 205 41.48 -72.62 -2.76
CA LYS A 205 42.79 -72.61 -3.44
C LYS A 205 43.82 -71.73 -2.71
N ARG A 206 44.34 -72.23 -1.59
CA ARG A 206 45.71 -71.91 -1.15
C ARG A 206 46.56 -73.18 -1.25
N PRO A 207 47.52 -73.28 -2.18
CA PRO A 207 48.58 -74.27 -2.08
C PRO A 207 49.66 -73.80 -1.09
N LEU A 208 50.36 -74.80 -0.54
CA LEU A 208 51.48 -74.76 0.40
C LEU A 208 52.54 -73.69 0.10
#